data_AF-A0A9D7NVD8-F1
#
_entry.id   AF-A0A9D7NVD8-F1
#
_cell.length_a   1.000
_cell.length_b   1.000
_cell.length_c   1.000
_cell.angle_alpha   90.00
_cell.angle_beta   90.00
_cell.angle_gamma   90.00
#
_symmetry.space_group_name_H-M   'P 1'
#
loop_
_entity.id
_entity.type
_entity.pdbx_description
1 polymer ?
#
loop_
_entity_poly.entity_id
_entity_poly.type
_entity_poly.pdbx_seq_one_letter_code
_entity_poly.pdbx_strand_id
1 'polypeptide(L)'
;MGYFSNATEWEYWAGDNCFKCLHWPKTDEAPGCPVEMAHNLYNYELCNEEKHPGKVILDLLIPRRKGGTGNCKCAMFKPRNGVSDKHLKDWEKYKAMMAEASGINP
;
A
#
# COMPACT_ATOMS: atom_id res chain seq x y z
N MET A 1 11.83 -4.10 6.66
CA MET A 1 11.81 -3.30 5.45
C MET A 1 11.55 -4.11 4.19
N GLY A 2 10.49 -3.73 3.48
CA GLY A 2 10.37 -4.01 2.06
C GLY A 2 11.58 -3.45 1.33
N TYR A 3 12.41 -4.35 0.80
CA TYR A 3 13.56 -3.95 0.00
C TYR A 3 13.08 -3.81 -1.44
N PHE A 4 13.52 -2.77 -2.12
CA PHE A 4 13.31 -2.60 -3.54
C PHE A 4 14.67 -2.45 -4.18
N SER A 5 14.96 -3.32 -5.14
CA SER A 5 16.25 -3.38 -5.82
C SER A 5 16.47 -2.18 -6.75
N ASN A 6 15.37 -1.54 -7.17
CA ASN A 6 15.34 -0.34 -7.99
C ASN A 6 13.97 0.35 -7.90
N ALA A 7 13.86 1.54 -8.48
CA ALA A 7 12.61 2.30 -8.52
C ALA A 7 11.47 1.55 -9.24
N THR A 8 11.78 0.79 -10.28
CA THR A 8 10.77 0.02 -11.03
C THR A 8 10.11 -1.06 -10.17
N GLU A 9 10.87 -1.79 -9.35
CA GLU A 9 10.30 -2.78 -8.41
C GLU A 9 9.35 -2.10 -7.42
N TRP A 10 9.73 -0.90 -6.96
CA TRP A 10 8.87 -0.09 -6.11
C TRP A 10 7.59 0.33 -6.83
N GLU A 11 7.67 0.81 -8.07
CA GLU A 11 6.50 1.24 -8.86
C GLU A 11 5.50 0.09 -9.08
N TYR A 12 5.98 -1.11 -9.41
CA TYR A 12 5.14 -2.30 -9.54
C TYR A 12 4.40 -2.62 -8.24
N TRP A 13 5.13 -2.65 -7.12
CA TRP A 13 4.52 -2.91 -5.83
C TRP A 13 3.56 -1.79 -5.40
N ALA A 14 3.93 -0.54 -5.62
CA ALA A 14 3.13 0.65 -5.31
C ALA A 14 1.83 0.67 -6.13
N GLY A 15 1.87 0.24 -7.40
CA GLY A 15 0.69 0.06 -8.24
C GLY A 15 -0.35 -0.90 -7.65
N ASP A 16 0.10 -1.95 -6.96
CA ASP A 16 -0.79 -2.93 -6.32
C ASP A 16 -1.13 -2.61 -4.86
N ASN A 17 -0.42 -1.68 -4.25
CA ASN A 17 -0.56 -1.35 -2.84
C ASN A 17 -0.91 0.12 -2.66
N CYS A 18 0.09 0.99 -2.80
CA CYS A 18 0.00 2.41 -2.51
C CYS A 18 -1.10 3.10 -3.31
N PHE A 19 -1.07 3.07 -4.64
CA PHE A 19 -1.97 3.88 -5.47
C PHE A 19 -3.46 3.50 -5.34
N LYS A 20 -3.72 2.29 -4.86
CA LYS A 20 -5.08 1.75 -4.60
C LYS A 20 -5.50 1.89 -3.12
N CYS A 21 -4.62 2.39 -2.27
CA CYS A 21 -4.83 2.49 -0.82
C CYS A 21 -5.57 3.78 -0.43
N LEU A 22 -6.41 3.69 0.60
CA LEU A 22 -7.08 4.82 1.25
C LEU A 22 -6.08 5.84 1.80
N HIS A 23 -4.93 5.36 2.27
CA HIS A 23 -3.88 6.21 2.86
C HIS A 23 -3.02 6.93 1.81
N TRP A 24 -3.22 6.69 0.52
CA TRP A 24 -2.50 7.41 -0.53
C TRP A 24 -3.03 8.84 -0.66
N PRO A 25 -2.14 9.85 -0.75
CA PRO A 25 -2.55 11.24 -0.90
C PRO A 25 -3.48 11.42 -2.11
N LYS A 26 -4.47 12.31 -1.96
CA LYS A 26 -5.43 12.67 -3.01
C LYS A 26 -5.02 13.92 -3.79
N THR A 27 -4.19 14.74 -3.16
CA THR A 27 -3.64 15.99 -3.67
C THR A 27 -2.18 16.07 -3.24
N ASP A 28 -1.39 16.90 -3.90
CA ASP A 28 0.03 17.08 -3.58
C ASP A 28 0.26 17.73 -2.21
N GLU A 29 -0.75 18.42 -1.69
CA GLU A 29 -0.74 19.06 -0.37
C GLU A 29 -1.19 18.12 0.76
N ALA A 30 -1.76 16.95 0.43
CA ALA A 30 -2.23 15.99 1.41
C ALA A 30 -1.03 15.30 2.09
N PRO A 31 -1.16 14.92 3.38
CA PRO A 31 -0.11 14.17 4.05
C PRO A 31 0.15 12.85 3.30
N GLY A 32 1.42 12.55 3.07
CA GLY A 32 1.85 11.31 2.44
C GLY A 32 1.47 10.07 3.27
N CYS A 33 1.53 8.89 2.65
CA CYS A 33 1.27 7.65 3.38
C CYS A 33 2.34 7.45 4.46
N PRO A 34 1.98 7.30 5.76
CA PRO A 34 2.99 7.20 6.82
C PRO A 34 3.96 6.02 6.66
N VAL A 35 3.49 4.90 6.11
CA VAL A 35 4.31 3.71 5.87
C VAL A 35 5.33 3.96 4.76
N GLU A 36 4.89 4.59 3.67
CA GLU A 36 5.76 4.94 2.54
C GLU A 36 6.75 6.02 2.93
N MET A 37 6.31 7.05 3.66
CA MET A 37 7.20 8.10 4.16
C MET A 37 8.27 7.53 5.09
N ALA A 38 7.90 6.67 6.04
CA ALA A 38 8.86 5.99 6.91
C ALA A 38 9.82 5.09 6.12
N HIS A 39 9.33 4.42 5.07
CA HIS A 39 10.20 3.66 4.17
C HIS A 39 11.21 4.55 3.47
N ASN A 40 10.77 5.63 2.82
CA ASN A 40 11.64 6.54 2.08
C ASN A 40 12.66 7.26 2.96
N LEU A 41 12.29 7.61 4.20
CA LEU A 41 13.19 8.28 5.15
C LEU A 41 14.34 7.38 5.62
N TYR A 42 14.05 6.10 5.83
CA TYR A 42 14.99 5.17 6.48
C TYR A 42 15.49 4.05 5.57
N ASN A 43 15.16 4.07 4.27
CA ASN A 43 15.50 2.98 3.34
C ASN A 43 17.01 2.73 3.25
N TYR A 44 17.82 3.78 3.14
CA TYR A 44 19.28 3.67 3.05
C TYR A 44 19.90 3.22 4.37
N GLU A 45 19.46 3.80 5.49
CA GLU A 45 19.99 3.48 6.82
C GLU A 45 19.70 2.03 7.21
N LEU A 46 18.50 1.54 6.90
CA LEU A 46 18.02 0.24 7.34
C LEU A 46 18.23 -0.88 6.31
N CYS A 47 18.83 -0.60 5.15
CA CYS A 47 18.92 -1.59 4.06
C CYS A 47 19.72 -2.85 4.45
N ASN A 48 20.77 -2.68 5.26
CA ASN A 48 21.66 -3.76 5.69
C ASN A 48 21.52 -4.10 7.18
N GLU A 49 20.61 -3.43 7.88
CA GLU A 49 20.35 -3.66 9.30
C GLU A 49 19.28 -4.75 9.45
N GLU A 50 19.50 -5.68 10.38
CA GLU A 50 18.53 -6.75 10.68
C GLU A 50 17.83 -6.55 12.02
N LYS A 51 18.56 -6.00 13.01
CA LYS A 51 18.10 -5.91 14.40
C LYS A 51 17.61 -4.52 14.79
N HIS A 52 17.77 -3.52 13.91
CA HIS A 52 17.32 -2.17 14.19
C HIS A 52 15.79 -2.14 14.36
N PRO A 53 15.24 -1.51 15.42
CA PRO A 53 13.80 -1.48 15.65
C PRO A 53 13.01 -0.94 14.46
N GLY A 54 13.52 0.10 13.79
CA GLY A 54 12.92 0.63 12.56
C GLY A 54 12.85 -0.40 11.42
N LYS A 55 13.85 -1.27 11.28
CA LYS A 55 13.85 -2.34 10.28
C LYS A 55 12.73 -3.32 10.57
N VAL A 56 12.65 -3.77 11.82
CA VAL A 56 11.66 -4.75 12.31
C VAL A 56 10.25 -4.20 12.10
N ILE A 57 9.99 -2.96 12.51
CA ILE A 57 8.69 -2.30 12.31
C ILE A 57 8.34 -2.23 10.82
N LEU A 58 9.28 -1.83 9.96
CA LEU A 58 9.03 -1.76 8.53
C LEU A 58 8.89 -3.14 7.86
N ASP A 59 9.46 -4.21 8.43
CA ASP A 59 9.20 -5.60 7.98
C ASP A 59 7.78 -6.05 8.37
N LEU A 60 7.25 -5.58 9.50
CA LEU A 60 5.85 -5.85 9.86
C LEU A 60 4.87 -5.11 8.94
N LEU A 61 5.19 -3.87 8.57
CA LEU A 61 4.33 -3.02 7.73
C LEU A 61 4.41 -3.39 6.24
N ILE A 62 5.61 -3.74 5.76
CA ILE A 62 5.85 -4.18 4.38
C ILE A 62 6.50 -5.58 4.44
N PRO A 63 5.69 -6.64 4.61
CA PRO A 63 6.21 -7.99 4.79
C PRO A 63 6.96 -8.48 3.56
N ARG A 64 8.00 -9.29 3.76
CA ARG A 64 8.73 -9.97 2.69
C ARG A 64 8.08 -11.30 2.34
N ARG A 65 8.22 -11.75 1.09
CA ARG A 65 7.80 -13.10 0.71
C ARG A 65 8.68 -14.15 1.40
N LYS A 66 8.13 -15.35 1.59
CA LYS A 66 8.89 -16.52 2.07
C LYS A 66 10.01 -16.82 1.06
N GLY A 67 11.27 -16.69 1.50
CA GLY A 67 12.45 -16.77 0.63
C GLY A 67 13.14 -15.43 0.36
N GLY A 68 12.61 -14.31 0.88
CA GLY A 68 13.25 -13.00 0.82
C GLY A 68 13.13 -12.30 -0.54
N THR A 69 12.69 -12.97 -1.60
CA THR A 69 12.54 -12.35 -2.92
C THR A 69 11.23 -11.56 -3.02
N GLY A 70 11.35 -10.24 -3.07
CA GLY A 70 10.23 -9.32 -3.22
C GLY A 70 9.39 -9.09 -1.96
N ASN A 71 8.37 -8.26 -2.12
CA ASN A 71 7.50 -7.77 -1.05
C ASN A 71 6.07 -8.34 -1.17
N CYS A 72 5.44 -8.56 -0.03
CA CYS A 72 4.03 -8.92 0.11
C CYS A 72 3.16 -7.66 0.13
N LYS A 73 1.84 -7.87 0.20
CA LYS A 73 0.87 -6.77 0.37
C LYS A 73 1.14 -5.99 1.65
N CYS A 74 1.07 -4.66 1.59
CA CYS A 74 1.23 -3.78 2.75
C CYS A 74 0.21 -4.14 3.84
N ALA A 75 0.67 -4.28 5.09
CA ALA A 75 -0.19 -4.63 6.22
C ALA A 75 -1.25 -3.56 6.52
N MET A 76 -0.96 -2.30 6.18
CA MET A 76 -1.87 -1.16 6.34
C MET A 76 -2.72 -0.89 5.09
N PHE A 77 -2.69 -1.79 4.09
CA PHE A 77 -3.50 -1.61 2.89
C PHE A 77 -4.99 -1.61 3.21
N LYS A 78 -5.67 -0.55 2.79
CA LYS A 78 -7.13 -0.43 2.80
C LYS A 78 -7.59 0.02 1.42
N PRO A 79 -8.52 -0.67 0.74
CA PRO A 79 -9.00 -0.23 -0.56
C PRO A 79 -9.57 1.19 -0.48
N ARG A 80 -9.13 2.07 -1.39
CA ARG A 80 -9.57 3.48 -1.43
C ARG A 80 -11.09 3.65 -1.52
N ASN A 81 -11.76 2.73 -2.21
CA ASN A 81 -13.17 2.84 -2.51
C ASN A 81 -14.04 2.01 -1.56
N GLY A 82 -13.47 1.40 -0.50
CA GLY A 82 -14.18 0.41 0.34
C GLY A 82 -14.57 -0.89 -0.37
N VAL A 83 -14.44 -0.95 -1.70
CA VAL A 83 -14.62 -2.15 -2.52
C VAL A 83 -13.40 -3.05 -2.32
N SER A 84 -13.62 -4.19 -1.66
CA SER A 84 -12.63 -5.26 -1.58
C SER A 84 -12.88 -6.27 -2.69
N ASP A 85 -11.93 -7.18 -2.94
CA ASP A 85 -12.14 -8.29 -3.89
C ASP A 85 -13.36 -9.15 -3.53
N LYS A 86 -13.75 -9.17 -2.24
CA LYS A 86 -14.99 -9.79 -1.77
C LYS A 86 -16.24 -9.03 -2.26
N HIS A 87 -16.18 -7.71 -2.32
CA HIS A 87 -17.26 -6.86 -2.86
C HIS A 87 -17.33 -6.94 -4.39
N LEU A 88 -16.23 -7.20 -5.10
CA LEU A 88 -16.25 -7.46 -6.55
C LEU A 88 -16.96 -8.76 -6.92
N LYS A 89 -16.97 -9.76 -6.02
CA LYS A 89 -17.79 -10.97 -6.17
C LYS A 89 -19.28 -10.73 -5.95
N ASP A 90 -19.64 -9.61 -5.34
CA ASP A 90 -21.01 -9.21 -5.04
C ASP A 90 -21.41 -8.03 -5.94
N TRP A 91 -21.81 -8.39 -7.16
CA TRP A 91 -22.06 -7.47 -8.27
C TRP A 91 -23.07 -6.35 -7.94
N GLU A 92 -24.07 -6.63 -7.10
CA GLU A 92 -25.07 -5.63 -6.69
C GLU A 92 -24.48 -4.57 -5.75
N LYS A 93 -23.66 -5.01 -4.79
CA LYS A 93 -23.01 -4.11 -3.84
C LYS A 93 -21.97 -3.23 -4.54
N TYR A 94 -21.27 -3.78 -5.54
CA TYR A 94 -20.38 -3.01 -6.40
C TYR A 94 -21.13 -1.92 -7.18
N LYS A 95 -22.28 -2.25 -7.81
CA LYS A 95 -23.11 -1.27 -8.53
C LYS A 95 -23.57 -0.13 -7.61
N ALA A 96 -24.04 -0.43 -6.41
CA ALA A 96 -24.52 0.58 -5.46
C ALA A 96 -23.42 1.58 -5.06
N MET A 97 -22.22 1.09 -4.73
CA MET A 97 -21.09 1.96 -4.35
C MET A 97 -20.57 2.82 -5.51
N MET A 98 -20.62 2.30 -6.75
CA MET A 98 -20.20 3.06 -7.94
C MET A 98 -21.25 4.12 -8.33
N ALA A 99 -22.55 3.87 -8.08
CA ALA A 99 -23.61 4.86 -8.24
C ALA A 99 -23.45 6.03 -7.24
N GLU A 100 -23.19 5.73 -5.96
CA GLU A 100 -22.91 6.76 -4.94
C GLU A 100 -21.66 7.59 -5.29
N ALA A 101 -20.59 6.96 -5.79
CA ALA A 101 -19.35 7.64 -6.16
C ALA A 101 -19.47 8.51 -7.43
N SER A 102 -20.46 8.25 -8.29
CA SER A 102 -20.68 9.01 -9.54
C SER A 102 -21.66 10.18 -9.37
N GLY A 103 -22.25 10.36 -8.18
CA GLY A 103 -23.21 11.44 -7.93
C GLY A 103 -24.51 11.31 -8.71
N ILE A 104 -24.74 10.15 -9.35
CA ILE A 104 -25.98 9.83 -10.05
C ILE A 104 -26.84 9.06 -9.05
N ASN A 105 -27.67 9.80 -8.30
CA ASN A 105 -28.77 9.16 -7.59
C ASN A 105 -29.78 8.60 -8.61
N PRO A 106 -30.33 7.40 -8.38
CA PRO A 106 -31.40 6.84 -9.22
C PRO A 106 -32.68 7.70 -9.21
#